data_AF-A0A3S0H301-F1
#
_entry.id   AF-A0A3S0H301-F1
#
_cell.length_a   1.000
_cell.length_b   1.000
_cell.length_c   1.000
_cell.angle_alpha   90.00
_cell.angle_beta   90.00
_cell.angle_gamma   90.00
#
_symmetry.space_group_name_H-M   'P 1'
#
loop_
_entity.id
_entity.type
_entity.pdbx_description
1 polymer ?
#
loop_
_entity_poly.entity_id
_entity_poly.type
_entity_poly.pdbx_seq_one_letter_code
_entity_poly.pdbx_strand_id
1 'polypeptide(L)'
;MEDPEVLWEQDGLVSAVLRATPARFPEPERQWIEDRFWIWVHYAATKLGRGELLEVVSFLDFLRSTVLGPLLARRQGRPARGVRKLEQLLPPAELAALRATVAPAEPAACAAALRQAIAMYRSLRAAAPAPGFVAKTLVETRATAYLEAVIAAAVRPDSPLPAGTDNPARQA
;
A
#
# COMPACT_ATOMS: atom_id res chain seq x y z
N MET A 1 -21.59 -3.27 9.87
CA MET A 1 -22.44 -3.42 8.68
C MET A 1 -22.94 -2.03 8.35
N GLU A 2 -22.84 -1.58 7.10
CA GLU A 2 -23.56 -0.37 6.68
C GLU A 2 -24.93 -0.86 6.25
N ASP A 3 -25.95 -0.48 7.00
CA ASP A 3 -27.35 -0.80 6.71
C ASP A 3 -28.00 0.48 6.20
N PRO A 4 -28.03 0.69 4.87
CA PRO A 4 -28.54 1.93 4.31
C PRO A 4 -30.06 2.02 4.47
N GLU A 5 -30.53 3.15 5.02
CA GLU A 5 -31.96 3.46 5.06
C GLU A 5 -32.42 4.15 3.77
N VAL A 6 -33.56 3.71 3.24
CA VAL A 6 -34.16 4.30 2.03
C VAL A 6 -34.98 5.52 2.42
N LEU A 7 -34.48 6.72 2.10
CA LEU A 7 -35.19 7.98 2.36
C LEU A 7 -36.27 8.28 1.30
N TRP A 8 -36.07 7.81 0.07
CA TRP A 8 -37.02 7.89 -1.03
C TRP A 8 -36.74 6.80 -2.05
N GLU A 9 -37.78 6.23 -2.63
CA GLU A 9 -37.69 5.34 -3.79
C GLU A 9 -38.95 5.42 -4.64
N GLN A 10 -38.79 5.10 -5.92
CA GLN A 10 -39.90 4.88 -6.83
C GLN A 10 -40.11 3.37 -7.01
N ASP A 11 -41.36 2.92 -6.88
CA ASP A 11 -41.81 1.54 -7.10
C ASP A 11 -41.13 0.45 -6.24
N GLY A 12 -40.53 0.80 -5.10
CA GLY A 12 -39.98 -0.19 -4.16
C GLY A 12 -38.71 -0.91 -4.63
N LEU A 13 -38.13 -0.48 -5.76
CA LEU A 13 -37.02 -1.17 -6.42
C LEU A 13 -35.75 -1.18 -5.58
N VAL A 14 -35.44 -0.08 -4.90
CA VAL A 14 -34.21 0.07 -4.10
C VAL A 14 -34.29 -0.83 -2.86
N SER A 15 -35.43 -0.79 -2.17
CA SER A 15 -35.72 -1.66 -1.04
C SER A 15 -35.67 -3.15 -1.40
N ALA A 16 -36.17 -3.53 -2.58
CA ALA A 16 -36.11 -4.90 -3.06
C ALA A 16 -34.66 -5.37 -3.27
N VAL A 17 -33.82 -4.55 -3.90
CA VAL A 17 -32.40 -4.86 -4.13
C VAL A 17 -31.62 -4.94 -2.83
N LEU A 18 -31.84 -4.00 -1.89
CA LEU A 18 -31.15 -3.98 -0.60
C LEU A 18 -31.50 -5.21 0.26
N ARG A 19 -32.76 -5.65 0.28
CA ARG A 19 -33.16 -6.89 0.95
C ARG A 19 -32.56 -8.14 0.32
N ALA A 20 -32.38 -8.14 -1.01
CA ALA A 20 -31.84 -9.28 -1.74
C ALA A 20 -30.31 -9.35 -1.74
N THR A 21 -29.62 -8.28 -1.36
CA THR A 21 -28.15 -8.17 -1.48
C THR A 21 -27.50 -7.97 -0.11
N PRO A 22 -26.73 -8.95 0.41
CA PRO A 22 -26.01 -8.77 1.67
C PRO A 22 -24.94 -7.67 1.51
N ALA A 23 -25.01 -6.66 2.38
CA ALA A 23 -24.02 -5.58 2.41
C ALA A 23 -22.63 -6.13 2.83
N ARG A 24 -21.67 -6.10 1.89
CA ARG A 24 -20.28 -6.45 2.14
C ARG A 24 -19.38 -5.27 1.76
N PHE A 25 -18.48 -4.90 2.67
CA PHE A 25 -17.48 -3.90 2.36
C PHE A 25 -16.50 -4.46 1.30
N PRO A 26 -16.20 -3.72 0.22
CA PRO A 26 -15.22 -4.17 -0.76
C PRO A 26 -13.83 -4.17 -0.12
N GLU A 27 -13.24 -5.35 0.07
CA GLU A 27 -11.90 -5.49 0.62
C GLU A 27 -10.92 -5.86 -0.49
N PRO A 28 -9.79 -5.15 -0.65
CA PRO A 28 -8.78 -5.57 -1.60
C PRO A 28 -8.25 -6.96 -1.22
N GLU A 29 -8.21 -7.83 -2.21
CA GLU A 29 -7.70 -9.19 -2.06
C GLU A 29 -6.19 -9.16 -1.82
N ARG A 30 -5.70 -10.09 -0.99
CA ARG A 30 -4.26 -10.14 -0.66
C ARG A 30 -3.40 -10.37 -1.89
N GLN A 31 -3.85 -11.24 -2.80
CA GLN A 31 -3.13 -11.50 -4.04
C GLN A 31 -3.11 -10.26 -4.94
N TRP A 32 -4.23 -9.53 -5.05
CA TRP A 32 -4.30 -8.28 -5.80
C TRP A 32 -3.30 -7.23 -5.30
N ILE A 33 -3.12 -7.14 -3.98
CA ILE A 33 -2.10 -6.30 -3.34
C ILE A 33 -0.70 -6.83 -3.69
N GLU A 34 -0.41 -8.11 -3.48
CA GLU A 34 0.91 -8.71 -3.74
C GLU A 34 1.37 -8.55 -5.19
N ASP A 35 0.45 -8.69 -6.14
CA ASP A 35 0.74 -8.53 -7.57
C ASP A 35 1.16 -7.10 -7.95
N ARG A 36 0.82 -6.10 -7.13
CA ARG A 36 1.00 -4.66 -7.42
C ARG A 36 1.98 -3.95 -6.49
N PHE A 37 2.09 -4.40 -5.24
CA PHE A 37 2.85 -3.72 -4.21
C PHE A 37 4.30 -3.45 -4.64
N TRP A 38 4.95 -4.45 -5.22
CA TRP A 38 6.34 -4.34 -5.66
C TRP A 38 6.52 -3.42 -6.88
N ILE A 39 5.53 -3.38 -7.78
CA ILE A 39 5.49 -2.45 -8.91
C ILE A 39 5.35 -1.01 -8.39
N TRP A 40 4.48 -0.80 -7.40
CA TRP A 40 4.32 0.49 -6.73
C TRP A 40 5.60 0.94 -6.02
N VAL A 41 6.28 0.04 -5.30
CA VAL A 41 7.61 0.31 -4.70
C VAL A 41 8.62 0.75 -5.76
N HIS A 42 8.66 0.08 -6.91
CA HIS A 42 9.54 0.47 -8.01
C HIS A 42 9.24 1.87 -8.57
N TYR A 43 7.95 2.23 -8.70
CA TYR A 43 7.58 3.58 -9.12
C TYR A 43 7.96 4.64 -8.08
N ALA A 44 7.73 4.37 -6.79
CA ALA A 44 8.15 5.27 -5.72
C ALA A 44 9.67 5.48 -5.70
N ALA A 45 10.44 4.41 -5.91
CA ALA A 45 11.91 4.48 -6.05
C ALA A 45 12.32 5.33 -7.25
N THR A 46 11.65 5.18 -8.40
CA THR A 46 11.95 5.99 -9.60
C THR A 46 11.69 7.48 -9.35
N LYS A 47 10.57 7.82 -8.69
CA LYS A 47 10.24 9.20 -8.29
C LYS A 47 11.27 9.78 -7.33
N LEU A 48 11.69 8.98 -6.34
CA LEU A 48 12.75 9.34 -5.40
C LEU A 48 14.06 9.66 -6.11
N GLY A 49 14.49 8.82 -7.06
CA GLY A 49 15.74 9.02 -7.80
C GLY A 49 15.75 10.27 -8.67
N ARG A 50 14.58 10.75 -9.11
CA ARG A 50 14.43 12.00 -9.86
C ARG A 50 14.32 13.25 -8.98
N GLY A 51 14.26 13.08 -7.66
CA GLY A 51 14.00 14.19 -6.74
C GLY A 51 12.57 14.72 -6.77
N GLU A 52 11.61 13.93 -7.29
CA GLU A 52 10.17 14.27 -7.29
C GLU A 52 9.58 14.05 -5.87
N LEU A 53 10.11 14.74 -4.86
CA LEU A 53 9.87 14.38 -3.45
C LEU A 53 8.41 14.53 -3.01
N LEU A 54 7.69 15.54 -3.52
CA LEU A 54 6.25 15.68 -3.27
C LEU A 54 5.46 14.50 -3.85
N GLU A 55 5.86 13.99 -5.02
CA GLU A 55 5.25 12.79 -5.60
C GLU A 55 5.54 11.56 -4.72
N VAL A 56 6.74 11.44 -4.14
CA VAL A 56 7.05 10.34 -3.21
C VAL A 56 6.20 10.41 -1.94
N VAL A 57 6.00 11.60 -1.37
CA VAL A 57 5.13 11.80 -0.20
C VAL A 57 3.68 11.40 -0.52
N SER A 58 3.14 11.84 -1.66
CA SER A 58 1.81 11.44 -2.13
C SER A 58 1.72 9.93 -2.37
N PHE A 59 2.79 9.32 -2.88
CA PHE A 59 2.84 7.89 -3.15
C PHE A 59 2.90 7.05 -1.86
N LEU A 60 3.61 7.53 -0.83
CA LEU A 60 3.58 6.95 0.51
C LEU A 60 2.18 7.00 1.11
N ASP A 61 1.43 8.08 0.88
CA ASP A 61 0.03 8.18 1.30
C ASP A 61 -0.88 7.18 0.58
N PHE A 62 -0.70 7.05 -0.73
CA PHE A 62 -1.37 6.03 -1.51
C PHE A 62 -1.11 4.62 -0.97
N LEU A 63 0.14 4.28 -0.62
CA LEU A 63 0.47 2.98 -0.01
C LEU A 63 -0.19 2.79 1.36
N ARG A 64 -0.24 3.82 2.21
CA ARG A 64 -0.95 3.77 3.50
C ARG A 64 -2.44 3.52 3.31
N SER A 65 -3.07 4.27 2.42
CA SER A 65 -4.53 4.25 2.21
C SER A 65 -5.01 3.03 1.44
N THR A 66 -4.19 2.46 0.55
CA THR A 66 -4.58 1.35 -0.33
C THR A 66 -4.11 -0.01 0.18
N VAL A 67 -3.00 -0.05 0.93
CA VAL A 67 -2.35 -1.31 1.32
C VAL A 67 -2.22 -1.45 2.83
N LEU A 68 -1.40 -0.61 3.46
CA LEU A 68 -0.97 -0.83 4.84
C LEU A 68 -2.15 -0.68 5.81
N GLY A 69 -2.93 0.40 5.65
CA GLY A 69 -4.10 0.67 6.48
C GLY A 69 -5.17 -0.41 6.37
N PRO A 70 -5.61 -0.80 5.16
CA PRO A 70 -6.53 -1.92 4.96
C PRO A 70 -6.04 -3.23 5.58
N LEU A 71 -4.77 -3.60 5.41
CA LEU A 71 -4.21 -4.83 5.98
C LEU A 71 -4.14 -4.78 7.52
N LEU A 72 -3.78 -3.63 8.08
CA LEU A 72 -3.77 -3.40 9.53
C LEU A 72 -5.19 -3.47 10.11
N ALA A 73 -6.16 -2.80 9.49
CA ALA A 73 -7.56 -2.84 9.92
C ALA A 73 -8.11 -4.27 9.92
N ARG A 74 -7.84 -5.04 8.86
CA ARG A 74 -8.25 -6.45 8.75
C ARG A 74 -7.63 -7.31 9.84
N ARG A 75 -6.36 -7.07 10.20
CA ARG A 75 -5.70 -7.78 11.30
C ARG A 75 -6.35 -7.49 12.65
N GLN A 76 -6.98 -6.33 12.82
CA GLN A 76 -7.79 -5.99 13.99
C GLN A 76 -9.27 -6.41 13.86
N GLY A 77 -9.64 -7.22 12.86
CA GLY A 77 -11.02 -7.64 12.63
C GLY A 77 -11.96 -6.48 12.23
N ARG A 78 -11.41 -5.38 11.70
CA ARG A 78 -12.16 -4.19 11.28
C ARG A 78 -12.25 -4.09 9.75
N PRO A 79 -13.31 -3.47 9.21
CA PRO A 79 -13.41 -3.21 7.77
C PRO A 79 -12.25 -2.38 7.23
N ALA A 80 -11.77 -2.72 6.03
CA ALA A 80 -10.59 -2.14 5.38
C ALA A 80 -10.81 -0.72 4.80
N ARG A 81 -11.11 0.28 5.65
CA ARG A 81 -11.44 1.67 5.26
C ARG A 81 -10.20 2.58 5.16
N GLY A 82 -9.19 2.14 4.43
CA GLY A 82 -7.93 2.87 4.31
C GLY A 82 -7.29 3.13 5.68
N VAL A 83 -7.02 4.40 6.00
CA VAL A 83 -6.42 4.82 7.28
C VAL A 83 -7.44 5.29 8.33
N ARG A 84 -8.75 5.18 8.05
CA ARG A 84 -9.78 5.76 8.91
C ARG A 84 -9.74 5.17 10.33
N LYS A 85 -9.53 6.05 11.32
CA LYS A 85 -9.52 5.75 12.76
C LYS A 85 -8.40 4.78 13.20
N LEU A 86 -7.35 4.58 12.40
CA LEU A 86 -6.27 3.66 12.78
C LEU A 86 -5.54 4.09 14.07
N GLU A 87 -5.50 5.39 14.38
CA GLU A 87 -4.96 5.92 15.63
C GLU A 87 -5.69 5.41 16.87
N GLN A 88 -6.97 5.06 16.73
CA GLN A 88 -7.82 4.54 17.81
C GLN A 88 -7.86 3.01 17.83
N LEU A 89 -7.54 2.37 16.69
CA LEU A 89 -7.71 0.93 16.49
C LEU A 89 -6.41 0.14 16.69
N LEU A 90 -5.26 0.74 16.40
CA LEU A 90 -3.99 0.03 16.36
C LEU A 90 -3.28 0.01 17.73
N PRO A 91 -2.64 -1.11 18.08
CA PRO A 91 -1.67 -1.16 19.17
C PRO A 91 -0.55 -0.11 18.97
N PRO A 92 0.01 0.45 20.06
CA PRO A 92 1.00 1.53 19.97
C PRO A 92 2.20 1.24 19.05
N ALA A 93 2.73 0.01 19.07
CA ALA A 93 3.85 -0.39 18.23
C ALA A 93 3.51 -0.35 16.73
N GLU A 94 2.30 -0.77 16.36
CA GLU A 94 1.85 -0.76 14.97
C GLU A 94 1.56 0.65 14.49
N LEU A 95 0.95 1.47 15.35
CA LEU A 95 0.71 2.88 15.07
C LEU A 95 2.03 3.64 14.89
N ALA A 96 3.03 3.38 15.73
CA ALA A 96 4.37 3.95 15.60
C ALA A 96 5.02 3.54 14.27
N ALA A 97 4.95 2.26 13.91
CA ALA A 97 5.45 1.75 12.65
C ALA A 97 4.74 2.36 11.44
N LEU A 98 3.41 2.61 11.54
CA LEU A 98 2.64 3.24 10.47
C LEU A 98 3.00 4.72 10.34
N ARG A 99 3.15 5.43 11.46
CA ARG A 99 3.62 6.83 11.49
C ARG A 99 5.01 6.99 10.90
N ALA A 100 5.90 6.01 11.09
CA ALA A 100 7.22 6.01 10.48
C ALA A 100 7.21 5.88 8.93
N THR A 101 6.05 5.65 8.31
CA THR A 101 5.89 5.77 6.85
C THR A 101 5.52 7.19 6.39
N VAL A 102 5.25 8.12 7.31
CA VAL A 102 5.02 9.53 7.02
C VAL A 102 6.37 10.23 6.95
N ALA A 103 6.62 10.97 5.87
CA ALA A 103 7.87 11.68 5.66
C ALA A 103 7.62 13.12 5.19
N PRO A 104 8.45 14.09 5.59
CA PRO A 104 8.58 15.34 4.86
C PRO A 104 9.15 15.10 3.46
N ALA A 105 9.03 16.10 2.58
CA ALA A 105 9.57 16.08 1.22
C ALA A 105 11.10 16.25 1.20
N GLU A 106 11.80 15.32 1.85
CA GLU A 106 13.25 15.26 1.99
C GLU A 106 13.75 13.87 1.54
N PRO A 107 14.87 13.77 0.79
CA PRO A 107 15.28 12.49 0.19
C PRO A 107 15.51 11.39 1.22
N ALA A 108 16.24 11.69 2.31
CA ALA A 108 16.55 10.70 3.34
C ALA A 108 15.31 10.24 4.11
N ALA A 109 14.40 11.17 4.43
CA ALA A 109 13.15 10.84 5.12
C ALA A 109 12.22 10.00 4.22
N CYS A 110 12.08 10.36 2.94
CA CYS A 110 11.32 9.58 1.97
C CYS A 110 11.89 8.17 1.79
N ALA A 111 13.22 8.04 1.71
CA ALA A 111 13.90 6.74 1.62
C ALA A 111 13.63 5.86 2.86
N ALA A 112 13.73 6.44 4.06
CA ALA A 112 13.44 5.73 5.31
C ALA A 112 11.96 5.28 5.38
N ALA A 113 11.03 6.15 5.01
CA ALA A 113 9.61 5.84 4.97
C ALA A 113 9.25 4.75 3.96
N LEU A 114 9.89 4.72 2.78
CA LEU A 114 9.72 3.64 1.81
C LEU A 114 10.22 2.29 2.33
N ARG A 115 11.39 2.26 2.98
CA ARG A 115 11.90 1.05 3.64
C ARG A 115 10.95 0.58 4.74
N GLN A 116 10.42 1.49 5.54
CA GLN A 116 9.44 1.19 6.57
C GLN A 116 8.15 0.60 5.99
N ALA A 117 7.64 1.15 4.90
CA ALA A 117 6.46 0.63 4.21
C ALA A 117 6.68 -0.81 3.70
N ILE A 118 7.85 -1.09 3.12
CA ILE A 118 8.24 -2.43 2.67
C ILE A 118 8.33 -3.41 3.86
N ALA A 119 9.01 -3.02 4.93
CA ALA A 119 9.16 -3.84 6.13
C ALA A 119 7.79 -4.18 6.75
N MET A 120 6.91 -3.18 6.84
CA MET A 120 5.55 -3.38 7.34
C MET A 120 4.75 -4.32 6.43
N TYR A 121 4.79 -4.14 5.12
CA TYR A 121 4.09 -5.02 4.18
C TYR A 121 4.55 -6.48 4.31
N ARG A 122 5.87 -6.72 4.37
CA ARG A 122 6.45 -8.05 4.57
C ARG A 122 5.94 -8.70 5.85
N SER A 123 5.91 -7.95 6.95
CA SER A 123 5.40 -8.41 8.25
C SER A 123 3.91 -8.78 8.18
N LEU A 124 3.08 -7.91 7.60
CA LEU A 124 1.65 -8.14 7.43
C LEU A 124 1.35 -9.35 6.54
N ARG A 125 2.12 -9.53 5.46
CA ARG A 125 2.04 -10.69 4.56
C ARG A 125 2.38 -11.98 5.30
N ALA A 126 3.47 -12.00 6.07
CA ALA A 126 3.93 -13.18 6.79
C ALA A 126 2.96 -13.59 7.93
N ALA A 127 2.37 -12.63 8.63
CA ALA A 127 1.50 -12.87 9.77
C ALA A 127 0.13 -13.48 9.41
N ALA A 128 -0.21 -13.55 8.12
CA ALA A 128 -1.56 -13.94 7.72
C ALA A 128 -1.57 -14.74 6.40
N PRO A 129 -1.05 -15.98 6.43
CA PRO A 129 -1.02 -16.88 5.28
C PRO A 129 -2.45 -17.17 4.80
N ALA A 130 -2.60 -17.29 3.48
CA ALA A 130 -3.89 -17.60 2.85
C ALA A 130 -3.71 -18.72 1.81
N PRO A 131 -4.64 -19.68 1.71
CA PRO A 131 -4.62 -20.67 0.65
C PRO A 131 -4.58 -20.00 -0.73
N GLY A 132 -3.73 -20.51 -1.64
CA GLY A 132 -3.58 -19.98 -2.99
C GLY A 132 -2.81 -18.65 -3.09
N PHE A 133 -2.30 -18.09 -1.99
CA PHE A 133 -1.45 -16.91 -2.02
C PHE A 133 -0.08 -17.23 -2.63
N VAL A 134 0.34 -16.44 -3.62
CA VAL A 134 1.63 -16.58 -4.31
C VAL A 134 2.44 -15.30 -4.10
N ALA A 135 3.46 -15.40 -3.24
CA ALA A 135 4.42 -14.31 -3.04
C ALA A 135 5.25 -14.08 -4.32
N LYS A 136 5.38 -12.83 -4.75
CA LYS A 136 6.15 -12.41 -5.92
C LYS A 136 7.61 -12.15 -5.54
N THR A 137 8.27 -13.14 -4.95
CA THR A 137 9.61 -13.01 -4.36
C THR A 137 10.65 -12.44 -5.33
N LEU A 138 10.64 -12.84 -6.61
CA LEU A 138 11.55 -12.27 -7.61
C LEU A 138 11.31 -10.77 -7.84
N VAL A 139 10.05 -10.36 -7.94
CA VAL A 139 9.67 -8.95 -8.16
C VAL A 139 10.00 -8.12 -6.93
N GLU A 140 9.72 -8.66 -5.74
CA GLU A 140 10.15 -8.11 -4.47
C GLU A 140 11.65 -7.85 -4.43
N THR A 141 12.47 -8.87 -4.68
CA THR A 141 13.94 -8.75 -4.66
C THR A 141 14.40 -7.65 -5.61
N ARG A 142 13.89 -7.63 -6.85
CA ARG A 142 14.25 -6.61 -7.85
C ARG A 142 13.82 -5.21 -7.44
N ALA A 143 12.59 -5.03 -6.97
CA ALA A 143 12.07 -3.74 -6.54
C ALA A 143 12.85 -3.19 -5.34
N THR A 144 13.16 -4.04 -4.35
CA THR A 144 13.96 -3.62 -3.20
C THR A 144 15.40 -3.30 -3.57
N ALA A 145 16.03 -4.12 -4.43
CA ALA A 145 17.39 -3.85 -4.89
C ALA A 145 17.47 -2.53 -5.67
N TYR A 146 16.46 -2.24 -6.51
CA TYR A 146 16.37 -0.98 -7.25
C TYR A 146 16.21 0.23 -6.32
N LEU A 147 15.34 0.15 -5.30
CA LEU A 147 15.21 1.21 -4.29
C LEU A 147 16.55 1.48 -3.60
N GLU A 148 17.24 0.43 -3.16
CA GLU A 148 18.55 0.58 -2.50
C GLU A 148 19.61 1.19 -3.42
N ALA A 149 19.61 0.81 -4.70
CA ALA A 149 20.51 1.40 -5.70
C ALA A 149 20.23 2.89 -5.93
N VAL A 150 18.95 3.29 -6.00
CA VAL A 150 18.55 4.71 -6.08
C VAL A 150 19.01 5.48 -4.85
N ILE A 151 18.81 4.94 -3.65
CA ILE A 151 19.25 5.59 -2.40
C ILE A 151 20.77 5.74 -2.35
N ALA A 152 21.52 4.72 -2.78
CA ALA A 152 22.98 4.78 -2.84
C ALA A 152 23.49 5.78 -3.89
N ALA A 153 22.79 5.95 -5.02
CA ALA A 153 23.11 6.95 -6.03
C ALA A 153 22.83 8.38 -5.53
N ALA A 154 21.75 8.61 -4.78
CA ALA A 154 21.44 9.93 -4.21
C ALA A 154 22.52 10.44 -3.22
N VAL A 155 23.31 9.54 -2.62
CA VAL A 155 24.46 9.87 -1.76
C VAL A 155 25.71 10.26 -2.59
N ARG A 156 25.75 9.94 -3.89
CA ARG A 156 26.86 10.23 -4.81
C ARG A 156 26.33 11.01 -6.03
N PRO A 157 26.30 12.35 -5.97
CA PRO A 157 25.63 13.19 -6.97
C PRO A 157 26.12 12.99 -8.42
N ASP A 158 27.33 12.46 -8.63
CA ASP A 158 27.90 12.24 -9.97
C ASP A 158 27.66 10.84 -10.55
N SER A 159 26.88 9.97 -9.89
CA SER A 159 26.63 8.60 -10.38
C SER A 159 25.33 8.54 -11.20
N PRO A 160 25.35 8.03 -12.45
CA PRO A 160 24.14 7.90 -13.24
C PRO A 160 23.14 6.98 -12.52
N LEU A 161 21.85 7.37 -12.56
CA LEU A 161 20.77 6.56 -11.99
C LEU A 161 20.83 5.13 -12.56
N PRO A 162 20.60 4.09 -11.74
CA PRO A 162 20.55 2.72 -12.22
C PRO A 162 19.49 2.61 -13.32
N ALA A 163 19.83 1.95 -14.43
CA ALA A 163 18.88 1.73 -15.52
C ALA A 163 17.62 1.04 -14.97
N GLY A 164 16.47 1.70 -15.13
CA GLY A 164 15.17 1.11 -14.78
C GLY A 164 15.01 -0.17 -15.57
N THR A 165 15.02 -1.32 -14.89
CA THR A 165 14.75 -2.59 -15.56
C THR A 165 13.35 -2.52 -16.16
N ASP A 166 13.23 -2.97 -17.41
CA ASP A 166 11.99 -2.90 -18.18
C ASP A 166 10.77 -3.29 -17.35
N ASN A 167 9.74 -2.45 -17.44
CA ASN A 167 8.46 -2.62 -16.76
C ASN A 167 7.96 -4.06 -16.95
N PRO A 168 7.83 -4.87 -15.87
CA PRO A 168 7.40 -6.26 -15.97
C PRO A 168 5.98 -6.40 -16.52
N ALA A 169 5.20 -5.31 -16.62
CA ALA A 169 3.88 -5.28 -17.23
C ALA A 169 3.88 -5.27 -18.78
N ARG A 170 5.04 -5.27 -19.46
CA ARG A 170 5.12 -5.38 -20.93
C ARG A 170 5.19 -6.83 -21.46
N GLN A 171 5.13 -7.84 -20.59
CA GLN A 171 5.25 -9.26 -20.98
C GLN A 171 4.09 -10.14 -20.48
N ALA A 172 2.90 -9.57 -20.23
CA ALA A 172 1.69 -10.31 -19.91
C ALA A 172 0.57 -9.98 -20.88
#